data_AF-A0A0Q4IQ48-F1
#
_entry.id   AF-A0A0Q4IQ48-F1
#
_cell.length_a   1.000
_cell.length_b   1.000
_cell.length_c   1.000
_cell.angle_alpha   90.00
_cell.angle_beta   90.00
_cell.angle_gamma   90.00
#
_symmetry.space_group_name_H-M   'P 1'
#
loop_
_entity.id
_entity.type
_entity.pdbx_description
1 polymer ?
#
loop_
_entity_poly.entity_id
_entity_poly.type
_entity_poly.pdbx_seq_one_letter_code
_entity_poly.pdbx_strand_id
1 'polypeptide(L)'
;MKLLSGQPLALSFHRQGPVARVAFADRRAQLEWDAAVVAAGLRVSPLHYPPEPGLHGARAAGFDGLHGFLADSLPEGWGALLMRRRLHRMGIDFGNLSPLERLALVGDHGRGALIFAPATTPPPDDHAIDLDMLAAESRAILQGRGEGLSDLLADLGGASGGARPKVHVGFGSDGTISAGDGELPADHAAWIVKFPAAADPVDIGPLERAYATMATAAG
;
A
#
# COMPACT_ATOMS: atom_id res chain seq x y z
N MET A 1 -12.57 10.87 1.87
CA MET A 1 -13.05 11.36 3.19
C MET A 1 -11.86 11.92 3.95
N LYS A 2 -11.95 13.12 4.54
CA LYS A 2 -10.81 13.72 5.28
C LYS A 2 -10.87 13.35 6.75
N LEU A 3 -9.70 13.19 7.39
CA LEU A 3 -9.63 13.05 8.84
C LEU A 3 -10.11 14.34 9.50
N LEU A 4 -10.68 14.25 10.71
CA LEU A 4 -10.98 15.44 11.49
C LEU A 4 -9.65 16.13 11.87
N SER A 5 -9.66 17.46 11.92
CA SER A 5 -8.45 18.21 12.28
C SER A 5 -7.92 17.78 13.64
N GLY A 6 -6.64 17.38 13.71
CA GLY A 6 -5.99 16.91 14.93
C GLY A 6 -6.37 15.50 15.36
N GLN A 7 -7.18 14.77 14.57
CA GLN A 7 -7.49 13.38 14.85
C GLN A 7 -6.24 12.50 14.69
N PRO A 8 -5.84 11.75 15.73
CA PRO A 8 -4.75 10.80 15.62
C PRO A 8 -5.20 9.57 14.83
N LEU A 9 -4.23 8.95 14.16
CA LEU A 9 -4.37 7.68 13.47
C LEU A 9 -3.86 6.57 14.40
N ALA A 10 -4.68 5.56 14.65
CA ALA A 10 -4.29 4.36 15.37
C ALA A 10 -3.59 3.39 14.41
N LEU A 11 -2.51 2.78 14.88
CA LEU A 11 -1.75 1.78 14.17
C LEU A 11 -1.93 0.45 14.87
N SER A 12 -2.16 -0.61 14.11
CA SER A 12 -2.23 -1.98 14.60
C SER A 12 -1.51 -2.92 13.65
N PHE A 13 -1.17 -4.10 14.14
CA PHE A 13 -0.74 -5.20 13.29
C PHE A 13 -1.93 -6.09 12.93
N HIS A 14 -1.99 -6.52 11.66
CA HIS A 14 -2.96 -7.52 11.22
C HIS A 14 -2.96 -8.71 12.17
N ARG A 15 -4.11 -8.98 12.83
CA ARG A 15 -4.32 -10.09 13.76
C ARG A 15 -3.43 -10.12 15.01
N GLN A 16 -2.67 -9.06 15.32
CA GLN A 16 -1.76 -9.01 16.48
C GLN A 16 -2.03 -7.84 17.44
N GLY A 17 -2.93 -6.91 17.10
CA GLY A 17 -3.42 -5.88 18.02
C GLY A 17 -2.76 -4.50 17.86
N PRO A 18 -3.01 -3.58 18.80
CA PRO A 18 -2.54 -2.19 18.70
C PRO A 18 -1.02 -2.08 18.77
N VAL A 19 -0.47 -1.13 18.03
CA VAL A 19 0.97 -0.89 17.90
C VAL A 19 1.33 0.49 18.44
N ALA A 20 0.66 1.52 17.94
CA ALA A 20 0.96 2.91 18.26
C ALA A 20 -0.22 3.81 17.90
N ARG A 21 -0.12 5.08 18.28
CA ARG A 21 -0.95 6.17 17.77
C ARG A 21 -0.03 7.24 17.19
N VAL A 22 -0.45 7.85 16.09
CA VAL A 22 0.28 8.95 15.47
C VAL A 22 -0.63 10.16 15.31
N ALA A 23 -0.14 11.32 15.69
CA ALA A 23 -0.77 12.61 15.44
C ALA A 23 0.16 13.49 14.61
N PHE A 24 -0.37 14.50 13.93
CA PHE A 24 0.44 15.46 13.16
C PHE A 24 0.34 16.84 13.80
N ALA A 25 1.48 17.41 14.18
CA ALA A 25 1.58 18.73 14.79
C ALA A 25 2.87 19.40 14.31
N ASP A 26 2.83 20.72 14.08
CA ASP A 26 4.01 21.51 13.68
C ASP A 26 4.78 20.93 12.48
N ARG A 27 4.02 20.46 11.48
CA ARG A 27 4.53 19.81 10.25
C ARG A 27 5.33 18.53 10.51
N ARG A 28 5.10 17.86 11.65
CA ARG A 28 5.77 16.60 12.01
C ARG A 28 4.80 15.63 12.67
N ALA A 29 4.99 14.35 12.37
CA ALA A 29 4.31 13.27 13.06
C ALA A 29 4.90 13.07 14.46
N GLN A 30 4.00 12.87 15.43
CA GLN A 30 4.30 12.49 16.81
C GLN A 30 3.72 11.11 17.04
N LEU A 31 4.56 10.15 17.41
CA LEU A 31 4.18 8.76 17.63
C LEU A 31 4.22 8.42 19.12
N GLU A 32 3.17 7.78 19.61
CA GLU A 32 3.10 7.19 20.94
C GLU A 32 2.95 5.68 20.79
N TRP A 33 3.87 4.91 21.37
CA TRP A 33 3.80 3.44 21.36
C TRP A 33 2.68 2.94 22.28
N ASP A 34 2.05 1.84 21.91
CA ASP A 34 1.14 1.13 22.80
C ASP A 34 1.90 0.56 24.01
N ALA A 35 1.28 0.60 25.18
CA ALA A 35 1.89 0.10 26.42
C ALA A 35 2.30 -1.38 26.32
N ALA A 36 1.54 -2.20 25.60
CA ALA A 36 1.88 -3.61 25.37
C ALA A 36 3.12 -3.77 24.49
N VAL A 37 3.31 -2.91 23.48
CA VAL A 37 4.51 -2.88 22.63
C VAL A 37 5.75 -2.53 23.45
N VAL A 38 5.64 -1.51 24.31
CA VAL A 38 6.70 -1.11 25.24
C VAL A 38 7.03 -2.24 26.22
N ALA A 39 6.02 -2.83 26.86
CA ALA A 39 6.20 -3.90 27.84
C ALA A 39 6.81 -5.16 27.23
N ALA A 40 6.44 -5.50 25.98
CA ALA A 40 6.99 -6.63 25.24
C ALA A 40 8.38 -6.34 24.64
N GLY A 41 8.82 -5.07 24.62
CA GLY A 41 10.04 -4.67 23.90
C GLY A 41 9.96 -4.94 22.40
N LEU A 42 8.76 -4.88 21.82
CA LEU A 42 8.53 -5.23 20.41
C LEU A 42 9.12 -4.16 19.49
N ARG A 43 10.12 -4.57 18.70
CA ARG A 43 10.93 -3.68 17.87
C ARG A 43 10.33 -3.50 16.48
N VAL A 44 9.41 -2.56 16.33
CA VAL A 44 8.80 -2.21 15.03
C VAL A 44 9.78 -1.46 14.11
N SER A 45 10.51 -0.49 14.65
CA SER A 45 11.57 0.25 13.92
C SER A 45 12.81 0.42 14.80
N PRO A 46 13.54 -0.68 15.11
CA PRO A 46 14.51 -0.74 16.21
C PRO A 46 15.65 0.25 16.11
N LEU A 47 16.09 0.59 14.90
CA LEU A 47 17.26 1.44 14.70
C LEU A 47 16.97 2.90 15.07
N HIS A 48 15.74 3.36 14.83
CA HIS A 48 15.41 4.77 14.90
C HIS A 48 14.38 5.13 15.95
N TYR A 49 13.48 4.19 16.30
CA TYR A 49 12.38 4.39 17.23
C TYR A 49 12.24 3.16 18.14
N PRO A 50 13.05 3.05 19.20
CA PRO A 50 12.86 2.00 20.21
C PRO A 50 11.49 2.14 20.90
N PRO A 51 10.89 1.03 21.37
CA PRO A 51 9.56 1.03 21.99
C PRO A 51 9.64 1.56 23.43
N GLU A 52 9.76 2.88 23.58
CA GLU A 52 9.89 3.58 24.86
C GLU A 52 8.62 4.41 25.16
N PRO A 53 8.25 4.62 26.44
CA PRO A 53 7.13 5.49 26.79
C PRO A 53 7.29 6.93 26.28
N GLY A 54 6.18 7.60 25.97
CA GLY A 54 6.14 9.02 25.61
C GLY A 54 6.01 9.28 24.11
N LEU A 55 6.13 10.57 23.74
CA LEU A 55 5.99 11.04 22.37
C LEU A 55 7.32 11.03 21.63
N HIS A 56 7.33 10.38 20.47
CA HIS A 56 8.48 10.24 19.59
C HIS A 56 8.21 10.99 18.29
N GLY A 57 8.82 12.16 18.13
CA GLY A 57 8.72 12.95 16.91
C GLY A 57 9.52 12.32 15.76
N ALA A 58 9.03 12.50 14.52
CA ALA A 58 9.80 12.13 13.34
C ALA A 58 11.17 12.84 13.33
N ARG A 59 12.25 12.06 13.14
CA ARG A 59 13.65 12.52 13.31
C ARG A 59 14.14 13.50 12.25
N ALA A 60 13.50 13.54 11.07
CA ALA A 60 13.93 14.37 9.94
C ALA A 60 12.75 15.13 9.33
N ALA A 61 13.05 16.23 8.63
CA ALA A 61 12.08 16.93 7.77
C ALA A 61 11.78 16.19 6.45
N GLY A 62 12.39 15.01 6.24
CA GLY A 62 12.09 14.13 5.10
C GLY A 62 10.71 13.46 5.24
N PHE A 63 10.28 12.77 4.19
CA PHE A 63 9.03 12.00 4.14
C PHE A 63 7.77 12.79 4.51
N ASP A 64 7.70 14.06 4.11
CA ASP A 64 6.61 14.98 4.46
C ASP A 64 6.37 15.11 5.99
N GLY A 65 7.40 14.84 6.81
CA GLY A 65 7.32 14.92 8.27
C GLY A 65 6.85 13.63 8.95
N LEU A 66 6.78 12.50 8.23
CA LEU A 66 6.51 11.18 8.80
C LEU A 66 7.78 10.48 9.32
N HIS A 67 7.58 9.52 10.23
CA HIS A 67 8.58 8.51 10.54
C HIS A 67 8.85 7.66 9.29
N GLY A 68 10.11 7.32 9.01
CA GLY A 68 10.48 6.58 7.78
C GLY A 68 9.68 5.28 7.61
N PHE A 69 9.53 4.49 8.67
CA PHE A 69 8.77 3.23 8.61
C PHE A 69 7.26 3.42 8.32
N LEU A 70 6.70 4.60 8.64
CA LEU A 70 5.32 4.94 8.26
C LEU A 70 5.27 5.41 6.81
N ALA A 71 6.27 6.20 6.40
CA ALA A 71 6.39 6.64 5.01
C ALA A 71 6.52 5.47 4.04
N ASP A 72 7.22 4.40 4.44
CA ASP A 72 7.37 3.16 3.67
C ASP A 72 6.03 2.42 3.43
N SER A 73 4.97 2.75 4.20
CA SER A 73 3.62 2.22 3.97
C SER A 73 2.85 2.98 2.89
N LEU A 74 3.31 4.17 2.50
CA LEU A 74 2.66 4.95 1.45
C LEU A 74 2.90 4.31 0.07
N PRO A 75 1.90 4.35 -0.82
CA PRO A 75 2.10 3.85 -2.17
C PRO A 75 3.10 4.72 -2.94
N GLU A 76 3.92 4.08 -3.76
CA GLU A 76 4.95 4.71 -4.59
C GLU A 76 4.81 4.32 -6.05
N GLY A 77 5.25 5.18 -6.97
CA GLY A 77 5.28 4.88 -8.40
C GLY A 77 3.89 4.52 -8.95
N TRP A 78 3.69 3.25 -9.25
CA TRP A 78 2.45 2.71 -9.82
C TRP A 78 1.25 2.85 -8.87
N GLY A 79 1.37 2.44 -7.60
CA GLY A 79 0.26 2.56 -6.64
C GLY A 79 -0.13 4.01 -6.40
N ALA A 80 0.85 4.91 -6.33
CA ALA A 80 0.60 6.35 -6.20
C ALA A 80 -0.14 6.91 -7.41
N LEU A 81 0.22 6.49 -8.63
CA LEU A 81 -0.46 6.89 -9.86
C LEU A 81 -1.94 6.47 -9.85
N LEU A 82 -2.21 5.22 -9.49
CA LEU A 82 -3.57 4.65 -9.44
C LEU A 82 -4.41 5.33 -8.37
N MET A 83 -3.87 5.49 -7.15
CA MET A 83 -4.54 6.19 -6.06
C MET A 83 -4.88 7.64 -6.44
N ARG A 84 -3.95 8.37 -7.05
CA ARG A 84 -4.18 9.74 -7.53
C ARG A 84 -5.33 9.81 -8.54
N ARG A 85 -5.37 8.89 -9.50
CA ARG A 85 -6.44 8.82 -10.51
C ARG A 85 -7.79 8.49 -9.87
N ARG A 86 -7.84 7.52 -8.95
CA ARG A 86 -9.05 7.16 -8.20
C ARG A 86 -9.62 8.36 -7.45
N LEU A 87 -8.78 9.04 -6.68
CA LEU A 87 -9.18 10.23 -5.92
C LEU A 87 -9.60 11.39 -6.82
N HIS A 88 -8.90 11.61 -7.94
CA HIS A 88 -9.25 12.66 -8.89
C HIS A 88 -10.67 12.47 -9.47
N ARG A 89 -11.07 11.22 -9.79
CA ARG A 89 -12.45 10.91 -10.21
C ARG A 89 -13.48 11.24 -9.13
N MET A 90 -13.11 11.12 -7.86
CA MET A 90 -13.94 11.49 -6.72
C MET A 90 -13.90 13.00 -6.38
N GLY A 91 -13.21 13.82 -7.19
CA GLY A 91 -13.03 15.25 -6.95
C GLY A 91 -12.05 15.56 -5.82
N ILE A 92 -11.20 14.60 -5.42
CA ILE A 92 -10.22 14.75 -4.35
C ILE A 92 -8.82 14.90 -4.96
N ASP A 93 -8.14 15.98 -4.62
CA ASP A 93 -6.73 16.17 -4.98
C ASP A 93 -5.82 15.54 -3.92
N PHE A 94 -5.09 14.50 -4.32
CA PHE A 94 -4.10 13.81 -3.47
C PHE A 94 -3.01 14.76 -2.94
N GLY A 95 -2.64 15.80 -3.70
CA GLY A 95 -1.65 16.79 -3.30
C GLY A 95 -2.07 17.61 -2.08
N ASN A 96 -3.39 17.76 -1.87
CA ASN A 96 -3.97 18.49 -0.74
C ASN A 96 -4.18 17.63 0.51
N LEU A 97 -3.80 16.37 0.47
CA LEU A 97 -3.88 15.47 1.62
C LEU A 97 -2.61 15.58 2.47
N SER A 98 -2.82 15.72 3.77
CA SER A 98 -1.77 15.60 4.78
C SER A 98 -1.17 14.19 4.80
N PRO A 99 0.03 14.00 5.35
CA PRO A 99 0.66 12.68 5.41
C PRO A 99 -0.17 11.65 6.18
N LEU A 100 -0.86 12.04 7.26
CA LEU A 100 -1.76 11.16 8.00
C LEU A 100 -3.01 10.80 7.19
N GLU A 101 -3.57 11.72 6.40
CA GLU A 101 -4.68 11.41 5.51
C GLU A 101 -4.25 10.42 4.41
N ARG A 102 -3.00 10.52 3.92
CA ARG A 102 -2.46 9.54 2.97
C ARG A 102 -2.29 8.16 3.61
N LEU A 103 -1.87 8.07 4.87
CA LEU A 103 -1.84 6.79 5.61
C LEU A 103 -3.26 6.26 5.87
N ALA A 104 -4.23 7.12 6.15
CA ALA A 104 -5.63 6.73 6.29
C ALA A 104 -6.23 6.16 4.98
N LEU A 105 -5.76 6.64 3.82
CA LEU A 105 -6.10 6.05 2.51
C LEU A 105 -5.46 4.69 2.26
N VAL A 106 -4.34 4.39 2.92
CA VAL A 106 -3.75 3.05 2.91
C VAL A 106 -4.61 2.09 3.74
N GLY A 107 -5.09 2.54 4.91
CA GLY A 107 -6.03 1.78 5.73
C GLY A 107 -5.45 0.43 6.15
N ASP A 108 -6.22 -0.64 5.93
CA ASP A 108 -5.86 -2.06 6.10
C ASP A 108 -5.45 -2.76 4.79
N HIS A 109 -5.46 -2.04 3.66
CA HIS A 109 -5.11 -2.60 2.34
C HIS A 109 -3.62 -2.39 2.01
N GLY A 110 -2.86 -1.76 2.92
CA GLY A 110 -1.44 -1.48 2.78
C GLY A 110 -0.55 -2.73 2.76
N ARG A 111 0.65 -2.60 2.20
CA ARG A 111 1.64 -3.67 2.28
C ARG A 111 2.27 -3.75 3.67
N GLY A 112 2.56 -4.97 4.08
CA GLY A 112 3.18 -5.26 5.37
C GLY A 112 2.14 -5.58 6.42
N ALA A 113 2.51 -5.41 7.69
CA ALA A 113 1.64 -5.79 8.80
C ALA A 113 0.81 -4.62 9.36
N LEU A 114 1.20 -3.36 9.06
CA LEU A 114 0.58 -2.18 9.65
C LEU A 114 -0.77 -1.85 9.02
N ILE A 115 -1.75 -1.61 9.89
CA ILE A 115 -3.07 -1.11 9.56
C ILE A 115 -3.22 0.30 10.14
N PHE A 116 -3.90 1.17 9.41
CA PHE A 116 -4.15 2.55 9.77
C PHE A 116 -5.65 2.82 10.00
N ALA A 117 -6.02 3.25 11.20
CA ALA A 117 -7.42 3.52 11.56
C ALA A 117 -7.63 4.95 12.10
N PRO A 118 -8.70 5.67 11.71
CA PRO A 118 -9.74 5.21 10.80
C PRO A 118 -9.25 5.16 9.34
N ALA A 119 -9.68 4.12 8.62
CA ALA A 119 -9.46 4.05 7.18
C ALA A 119 -10.39 5.02 6.45
N THR A 120 -9.86 5.71 5.45
CA THR A 120 -10.61 6.58 4.54
C THR A 120 -10.53 6.11 3.09
N THR A 121 -9.93 4.93 2.87
CA THR A 121 -9.90 4.19 1.61
C THR A 121 -11.32 4.01 1.09
N PRO A 122 -11.62 4.40 -0.15
CA PRO A 122 -12.93 4.12 -0.72
C PRO A 122 -13.11 2.59 -0.87
N PRO A 123 -14.31 2.05 -0.60
CA PRO A 123 -14.57 0.62 -0.68
C PRO A 123 -14.30 0.10 -2.09
N PRO A 124 -13.80 -1.13 -2.25
CA PRO A 124 -13.59 -1.70 -3.57
C PRO A 124 -14.93 -1.94 -4.27
N ASP A 125 -14.92 -1.93 -5.60
CA ASP A 125 -16.07 -2.34 -6.40
C ASP A 125 -16.07 -3.86 -6.63
N ASP A 126 -17.27 -4.48 -6.67
CA ASP A 126 -17.42 -5.91 -6.93
C ASP A 126 -17.28 -6.18 -8.43
N HIS A 127 -16.11 -6.66 -8.84
CA HIS A 127 -15.78 -6.92 -10.24
C HIS A 127 -15.09 -8.27 -10.41
N ALA A 128 -15.49 -8.99 -11.46
CA ALA A 128 -14.76 -10.16 -11.90
C ALA A 128 -13.37 -9.76 -12.41
N ILE A 129 -12.34 -10.48 -11.96
CA ILE A 129 -10.94 -10.17 -12.30
C ILE A 129 -10.55 -10.85 -13.61
N ASP A 130 -10.21 -10.05 -14.61
CA ASP A 130 -9.62 -10.47 -15.88
C ASP A 130 -8.22 -9.86 -16.01
N LEU A 131 -7.18 -10.70 -15.98
CA LEU A 131 -5.79 -10.26 -16.01
C LEU A 131 -5.38 -9.70 -17.38
N ASP A 132 -5.98 -10.16 -18.48
CA ASP A 132 -5.68 -9.65 -19.81
C ASP A 132 -6.24 -8.24 -19.98
N MET A 133 -7.44 -8.00 -19.46
CA MET A 133 -8.03 -6.65 -19.39
C MET A 133 -7.15 -5.72 -18.54
N LEU A 134 -6.74 -6.14 -17.34
CA LEU A 134 -5.89 -5.33 -16.46
C LEU A 134 -4.51 -5.03 -17.07
N ALA A 135 -3.93 -5.97 -17.82
CA ALA A 135 -2.69 -5.77 -18.56
C ALA A 135 -2.84 -4.73 -19.68
N ALA A 136 -3.93 -4.82 -20.46
CA ALA A 136 -4.24 -3.88 -21.53
C ALA A 136 -4.47 -2.46 -20.98
N GLU A 137 -5.24 -2.33 -19.89
CA GLU A 137 -5.45 -1.06 -19.22
C GLU A 137 -4.16 -0.46 -18.65
N SER A 138 -3.34 -1.29 -17.98
CA SER A 138 -2.04 -0.86 -17.46
C SER A 138 -1.16 -0.29 -18.57
N ARG A 139 -1.15 -0.93 -19.74
CA ARG A 139 -0.42 -0.45 -20.92
C ARG A 139 -0.99 0.86 -21.45
N ALA A 140 -2.31 1.00 -21.52
CA ALA A 140 -2.96 2.25 -21.96
C ALA A 140 -2.63 3.42 -21.03
N ILE A 141 -2.64 3.19 -19.71
CA ILE A 141 -2.27 4.18 -18.70
C ILE A 141 -0.82 4.63 -18.87
N LEU A 142 0.12 3.68 -19.02
CA LEU A 142 1.53 3.99 -19.23
C LEU A 142 1.80 4.76 -20.53
N GLN A 143 0.97 4.58 -21.55
CA GLN A 143 1.06 5.31 -22.83
C GLN A 143 0.39 6.69 -22.80
N GLY A 144 -0.18 7.10 -21.67
CA GLY A 144 -0.95 8.34 -21.57
C GLY A 144 -2.29 8.31 -22.29
N ARG A 145 -2.78 7.11 -22.67
CA ARG A 145 -4.03 6.88 -23.42
C ARG A 145 -5.19 6.39 -22.55
N GLY A 146 -4.96 6.17 -21.26
CA GLY A 146 -5.99 5.73 -20.32
C GLY A 146 -6.88 6.88 -19.89
N GLU A 147 -7.90 7.21 -20.69
CA GLU A 147 -8.95 8.18 -20.32
C GLU A 147 -9.94 7.60 -19.29
N GLY A 148 -9.99 6.27 -19.15
CA GLY A 148 -10.67 5.56 -18.07
C GLY A 148 -9.71 4.65 -17.32
N LEU A 149 -9.61 4.81 -16.00
CA LEU A 149 -9.03 3.81 -15.12
C LEU A 149 -10.19 2.98 -14.58
N SER A 150 -10.22 1.66 -14.83
CA SER A 150 -11.21 0.82 -14.16
C SER A 150 -11.05 0.94 -12.64
N ASP A 151 -12.16 0.94 -11.93
CA ASP A 151 -12.16 0.88 -10.47
C ASP A 151 -11.39 -0.36 -9.99
N LEU A 152 -11.54 -1.48 -10.70
CA LEU A 152 -10.80 -2.71 -10.45
C LEU A 152 -9.27 -2.53 -10.45
N LEU A 153 -8.69 -1.89 -11.48
CA LEU A 153 -7.24 -1.69 -11.52
C LEU A 153 -6.78 -0.71 -10.41
N ALA A 154 -7.61 0.28 -10.08
CA ALA A 154 -7.32 1.21 -9.00
C ALA A 154 -7.28 0.50 -7.64
N ASP A 155 -8.20 -0.43 -7.42
CA ASP A 155 -8.32 -1.21 -6.18
C ASP A 155 -7.14 -2.18 -6.05
N LEU A 156 -6.94 -3.03 -7.05
CA LEU A 156 -5.93 -4.10 -6.98
C LEU A 156 -4.47 -3.60 -7.06
N GLY A 157 -4.26 -2.40 -7.61
CA GLY A 157 -2.92 -1.84 -7.81
C GLY A 157 -2.56 -0.67 -6.89
N GLY A 158 -3.55 -0.03 -6.25
CA GLY A 158 -3.39 1.24 -5.52
C GLY A 158 -2.44 1.17 -4.32
N ALA A 159 -2.39 0.02 -3.64
CA ALA A 159 -1.50 -0.22 -2.50
C ALA A 159 -0.09 -0.71 -2.90
N SER A 160 0.20 -0.84 -4.20
CA SER A 160 1.47 -1.41 -4.65
C SER A 160 2.61 -0.38 -4.69
N GLY A 161 3.72 -0.69 -4.01
CA GLY A 161 4.98 0.01 -4.22
C GLY A 161 5.69 -0.34 -5.55
N GLY A 162 6.60 0.54 -5.97
CA GLY A 162 7.44 0.40 -7.16
C GLY A 162 6.85 0.97 -8.44
N ALA A 163 7.71 1.22 -9.45
CA ALA A 163 7.34 1.95 -10.66
C ALA A 163 6.62 1.11 -11.74
N ARG A 164 6.77 -0.22 -11.71
CA ARG A 164 6.20 -1.11 -12.73
C ARG A 164 4.73 -1.47 -12.42
N PRO A 165 3.86 -1.57 -13.44
CA PRO A 165 2.48 -1.98 -13.22
C PRO A 165 2.39 -3.38 -12.64
N LYS A 166 1.58 -3.49 -11.59
CA LYS A 166 1.29 -4.77 -10.95
C LYS A 166 0.00 -4.67 -10.14
N VAL A 167 -0.55 -5.83 -9.85
CA VAL A 167 -1.72 -6.01 -8.99
C VAL A 167 -1.47 -7.16 -8.01
N HIS A 168 -2.23 -7.16 -6.93
CA HIS A 168 -2.28 -8.27 -5.98
C HIS A 168 -3.60 -9.00 -6.12
N VAL A 169 -3.51 -10.32 -6.17
CA VAL A 169 -4.68 -11.20 -6.34
C VAL A 169 -4.50 -12.47 -5.52
N GLY A 170 -5.62 -13.09 -5.17
CA GLY A 170 -5.66 -14.45 -4.67
C GLY A 170 -6.00 -15.41 -5.80
N PHE A 171 -5.30 -16.54 -5.89
CA PHE A 171 -5.65 -17.62 -6.82
C PHE A 171 -6.17 -18.84 -6.05
N GLY A 172 -7.42 -19.21 -6.32
CA GLY A 172 -7.99 -20.48 -5.89
C GLY A 172 -7.43 -21.64 -6.71
N SER A 173 -7.45 -22.83 -6.11
CA SER A 173 -6.96 -24.07 -6.75
C SER A 173 -7.74 -24.46 -8.02
N ASP A 174 -8.96 -23.95 -8.16
CA ASP A 174 -9.86 -24.13 -9.30
C ASP A 174 -9.66 -23.07 -10.42
N GLY A 175 -8.71 -22.15 -10.23
CA GLY A 175 -8.42 -21.05 -11.15
C GLY A 175 -9.24 -19.78 -10.93
N THR A 176 -10.08 -19.74 -9.89
CA THR A 176 -10.76 -18.50 -9.48
C THR A 176 -9.76 -17.45 -9.02
N ILE A 177 -10.05 -16.18 -9.32
CA ILE A 177 -9.21 -15.04 -8.95
C ILE A 177 -10.01 -14.14 -8.03
N SER A 178 -9.46 -13.85 -6.86
CA SER A 178 -10.00 -12.88 -5.90
C SER A 178 -9.10 -11.66 -5.81
N ALA A 179 -9.66 -10.55 -5.33
CA ALA A 179 -8.88 -9.37 -5.00
C ALA A 179 -7.86 -9.71 -3.89
N GLY A 180 -6.65 -9.16 -3.99
CA GLY A 180 -5.52 -9.46 -3.09
C GLY A 180 -5.19 -8.35 -2.10
N ASP A 181 -6.08 -7.38 -1.95
CA ASP A 181 -6.01 -6.26 -1.03
C ASP A 181 -6.78 -6.62 0.26
N GLY A 182 -6.06 -7.18 1.23
CA GLY A 182 -6.61 -7.58 2.54
C GLY A 182 -6.57 -9.09 2.79
N GLU A 183 -7.57 -9.61 3.52
CA GLU A 183 -7.66 -11.03 3.83
C GLU A 183 -8.21 -11.83 2.64
N LEU A 184 -7.39 -12.75 2.13
CA LEU A 184 -7.78 -13.68 1.08
C LEU A 184 -8.69 -14.80 1.61
N PRO A 185 -9.54 -15.39 0.75
CA PRO A 185 -10.19 -16.66 1.04
C PRO A 185 -9.17 -17.72 1.47
N ALA A 186 -9.58 -18.61 2.38
CA ALA A 186 -8.66 -19.56 3.02
C ALA A 186 -7.97 -20.53 2.05
N ASP A 187 -8.60 -20.80 0.91
CA ASP A 187 -8.12 -21.67 -0.16
C ASP A 187 -7.43 -20.92 -1.31
N HIS A 188 -7.30 -19.59 -1.21
CA HIS A 188 -6.63 -18.77 -2.19
C HIS A 188 -5.16 -18.52 -1.80
N ALA A 189 -4.25 -18.77 -2.73
CA ALA A 189 -2.85 -18.40 -2.59
C ALA A 189 -2.65 -16.92 -2.96
N ALA A 190 -1.81 -16.19 -2.22
CA ALA A 190 -1.50 -14.79 -2.52
C ALA A 190 -0.47 -14.66 -3.64
N TRP A 191 -0.76 -13.82 -4.64
CA TRP A 191 0.12 -13.56 -5.77
C TRP A 191 0.27 -12.07 -6.08
N ILE A 192 1.43 -11.72 -6.65
CA ILE A 192 1.65 -10.44 -7.31
C ILE A 192 1.75 -10.73 -8.81
N VAL A 193 0.84 -10.16 -9.59
CA VAL A 193 0.88 -10.23 -11.05
C VAL A 193 1.51 -8.96 -11.58
N LYS A 194 2.63 -9.08 -12.30
CA LYS A 194 3.36 -7.95 -12.88
C LYS A 194 3.03 -7.85 -14.37
N PHE A 195 2.68 -6.66 -14.83
CA PHE A 195 2.43 -6.41 -16.25
C PHE A 195 3.64 -5.72 -16.91
N PRO A 196 3.89 -5.95 -18.20
CA PRO A 196 5.00 -5.31 -18.91
C PRO A 196 4.91 -3.78 -18.87
N ALA A 197 6.02 -3.12 -18.58
CA ALA A 197 6.13 -1.67 -18.74
C ALA A 197 6.35 -1.29 -20.22
N ALA A 198 6.18 -0.01 -20.56
CA ALA A 198 6.27 0.47 -21.95
C ALA A 198 7.64 0.21 -22.62
N ALA A 199 8.72 0.18 -21.83
CA ALA A 199 10.08 -0.05 -22.31
C ALA A 199 10.57 -1.50 -22.10
N ASP A 200 9.73 -2.38 -21.52
CA ASP A 200 10.13 -3.76 -21.30
C ASP A 200 10.13 -4.55 -22.63
N PRO A 201 11.05 -5.52 -22.79
CA PRO A 201 11.03 -6.41 -23.94
C PRO A 201 9.82 -7.35 -23.90
N VAL A 202 9.47 -7.91 -25.05
CA VAL A 202 8.30 -8.81 -25.19
C VAL A 202 8.39 -10.04 -24.27
N ASP A 203 9.60 -10.46 -23.92
CA ASP A 203 9.92 -11.63 -23.11
C ASP A 203 10.29 -11.29 -21.65
N ILE A 204 9.91 -10.10 -21.16
CA ILE A 204 10.22 -9.68 -19.78
C ILE A 204 9.75 -10.67 -18.71
N GLY A 205 8.59 -11.32 -18.91
CA GLY A 205 8.06 -12.33 -18.00
C GLY A 205 8.95 -13.57 -17.92
N PRO A 206 9.21 -14.26 -19.06
CA PRO A 206 10.19 -15.35 -19.12
C PRO A 206 11.57 -14.97 -18.56
N LEU A 207 12.05 -13.76 -18.85
CA LEU A 207 13.34 -13.27 -18.35
C LEU A 207 13.34 -13.15 -16.82
N GLU A 208 12.31 -12.54 -16.22
CA GLU A 208 12.17 -12.42 -14.77
C GLU A 208 12.09 -13.80 -14.10
N ARG A 209 11.37 -14.75 -14.71
CA ARG A 209 11.32 -16.14 -14.23
C ARG A 209 12.68 -16.83 -14.27
N ALA A 210 13.46 -16.60 -15.33
CA ALA A 210 14.81 -17.17 -15.44
C ALA A 210 15.69 -16.66 -14.30
N TYR A 211 15.69 -15.35 -14.02
CA TYR A 211 16.43 -14.78 -12.90
C TYR A 211 15.96 -15.29 -11.54
N ALA A 212 14.65 -15.38 -11.32
CA ALA A 212 14.11 -15.95 -10.08
C ALA A 212 14.57 -17.40 -9.87
N THR A 213 14.55 -18.21 -10.93
CA THR A 213 15.01 -19.62 -10.89
C THR A 213 16.50 -19.71 -10.59
N MET A 214 17.32 -18.85 -11.22
CA MET A 214 18.75 -18.79 -10.96
C MET A 214 19.06 -18.37 -9.52
N ALA A 215 18.32 -17.41 -8.97
CA ALA A 215 18.45 -17.00 -7.57
C ALA A 215 18.11 -18.16 -6.63
N THR A 216 16.99 -18.85 -6.86
CA THR A 216 16.62 -20.04 -6.05
C THR A 216 17.68 -21.14 -6.12
N ALA A 217 18.29 -21.37 -7.29
CA ALA A 217 19.35 -22.36 -7.45
C ALA A 217 20.65 -21.98 -6.72
N ALA A 218 20.87 -20.69 -6.46
CA ALA A 218 22.05 -20.17 -5.77
C ALA A 218 21.93 -20.18 -4.23
N GLY A 219 20.73 -20.41 -3.68
CA GLY A 219 20.43 -20.36 -2.24
C GLY A 219 20.13 -18.96 -1.70
#